data_AF-A0A9W8HAW5-F1
#
_entry.id   AF-A0A9W8HAW5-F1
#
_cell.length_a   1.000
_cell.length_b   1.000
_cell.length_c   1.000
_cell.angle_alpha   90.00
_cell.angle_beta   90.00
_cell.angle_gamma   90.00
#
_symmetry.space_group_name_H-M   'P 1'
#
loop_
_entity.id
_entity.type
_entity.pdbx_description
1 polymer ?
#
loop_
_entity_poly.entity_id
_entity_poly.type
_entity_poly.pdbx_seq_one_letter_code
_entity_poly.pdbx_strand_id
1 'polypeptide(L)'
;MPPPELVVFSQPAGTARQEAPPGGGGGKLAYKAFMSHKIAKINAKPPAPRTEAERREEEDDRRRDRELRELLEGRVMIEKLHEAQLSGRERHKHNAEKLARLGMKVKTKLKMPANAYFASVRNRAEKVRREVQDAKDRGVLSPAMKRSIEVAHLGKPSDDPRRRHRRADRGPDAGPGRFKDGVLHISKSHIDRVSRAASSGASSRIGKKQQQPKSGKKPKAKPKPKPKPKPKGSRR
;
A
#
# COMPACT_ATOMS: atom_id res chain seq x y z
N MET A 1 -28.26 -64.11 69.68
CA MET A 1 -27.56 -63.86 68.41
C MET A 1 -28.20 -62.62 67.79
N PRO A 2 -27.54 -61.45 67.76
CA PRO A 2 -28.08 -60.30 67.06
C PRO A 2 -28.02 -60.51 65.53
N PRO A 3 -29.03 -60.05 64.76
CA PRO A 3 -29.03 -60.18 63.31
C PRO A 3 -27.99 -59.25 62.66
N PRO A 4 -27.45 -59.62 61.47
CA PRO A 4 -26.39 -58.84 60.82
C PRO A 4 -26.90 -57.51 60.26
N GLU A 5 -26.08 -56.47 60.40
CA GLU A 5 -26.30 -55.13 59.86
C GLU A 5 -25.83 -55.08 58.39
N LEU A 6 -26.73 -54.71 57.48
CA LEU A 6 -26.50 -54.75 56.03
C LEU A 6 -26.41 -53.31 55.49
N VAL A 7 -25.19 -52.84 55.23
CA VAL A 7 -24.94 -51.52 54.64
C VAL A 7 -25.02 -51.63 53.12
N VAL A 8 -26.10 -51.08 52.54
CA VAL A 8 -26.29 -50.98 51.09
C VAL A 8 -25.81 -49.62 50.61
N PHE A 9 -24.71 -49.58 49.85
CA PHE A 9 -24.28 -48.36 49.17
C PHE A 9 -25.13 -48.14 47.91
N SER A 10 -26.09 -47.24 47.98
CA SER A 10 -26.92 -46.82 46.85
C SER A 10 -26.25 -45.70 46.04
N GLN A 11 -25.14 -46.00 45.36
CA GLN A 11 -24.65 -45.12 44.29
C GLN A 11 -24.28 -45.93 43.03
N PRO A 12 -24.99 -45.73 41.90
CA PRO A 12 -24.56 -46.30 40.64
C PRO A 12 -23.31 -45.56 40.13
N ALA A 13 -22.23 -46.31 39.89
CA ALA A 13 -20.96 -45.82 39.34
C ALA A 13 -21.02 -45.35 37.87
N GLY A 14 -22.19 -44.90 37.39
CA GLY A 14 -22.47 -44.67 35.95
C GLY A 14 -23.10 -43.33 35.58
N THR A 15 -23.53 -42.49 36.53
CA THR A 15 -24.22 -41.22 36.23
C THR A 15 -23.63 -40.01 36.96
N ALA A 16 -22.30 -39.98 37.15
CA ALA A 16 -21.58 -38.80 37.62
C ALA A 16 -21.45 -37.69 36.55
N ARG A 17 -22.50 -37.41 35.77
CA ARG A 17 -22.47 -36.37 34.74
C ARG A 17 -23.66 -35.42 34.65
N GLN A 18 -24.75 -35.58 35.40
CA GLN A 18 -25.86 -34.62 35.27
C GLN A 18 -26.55 -34.12 36.53
N GLU A 19 -26.18 -34.55 37.74
CA GLU A 19 -26.61 -33.84 38.95
C GLU A 19 -25.41 -33.52 39.83
N ALA A 20 -25.05 -32.24 39.87
CA ALA A 20 -23.96 -31.73 40.68
C ALA A 20 -24.46 -31.48 42.12
N PRO A 21 -23.79 -32.01 43.16
CA PRO A 21 -23.94 -31.52 44.52
C PRO A 21 -23.36 -30.08 44.66
N PRO A 22 -23.73 -29.33 45.70
CA PRO A 22 -23.32 -27.94 45.89
C PRO A 22 -21.85 -27.88 46.31
N GLY A 23 -20.95 -27.99 45.34
CA GLY A 23 -19.52 -27.89 45.55
C GLY A 23 -18.73 -28.84 44.66
N GLY A 24 -18.14 -28.31 43.58
CA GLY A 24 -16.96 -28.94 42.99
C GLY A 24 -17.10 -29.66 41.65
N GLY A 25 -18.04 -29.26 40.76
CA GLY A 25 -18.15 -29.80 39.40
C GLY A 25 -17.97 -28.76 38.30
N GLY A 26 -16.86 -28.03 38.28
CA GLY A 26 -16.66 -26.91 37.36
C GLY A 26 -16.11 -27.31 35.98
N GLY A 27 -16.83 -27.02 34.89
CA GLY A 27 -16.33 -27.20 33.51
C GLY A 27 -15.00 -26.48 33.22
N LYS A 28 -14.37 -26.74 32.06
CA LYS A 28 -13.00 -26.25 31.71
C LYS A 28 -12.72 -24.77 32.02
N LEU A 29 -13.75 -23.92 31.97
CA LEU A 29 -13.68 -22.50 32.33
C LEU A 29 -13.57 -22.26 33.84
N ALA A 30 -14.34 -23.00 34.65
CA ALA A 30 -14.29 -22.93 36.11
C ALA A 30 -12.96 -23.48 36.65
N TYR A 31 -12.44 -24.57 36.06
CA TYR A 31 -11.10 -25.07 36.38
C TYR A 31 -10.00 -24.03 36.09
N LYS A 32 -10.07 -23.36 34.92
CA LYS A 32 -9.13 -22.29 34.55
C LYS A 32 -9.27 -21.05 35.44
N ALA A 33 -10.47 -20.71 35.89
CA ALA A 33 -10.70 -19.59 36.80
C ALA A 33 -10.13 -19.90 38.19
N PHE A 34 -10.37 -21.10 38.69
CA PHE A 34 -9.87 -21.60 39.97
C PHE A 34 -8.34 -21.69 40.01
N MET A 35 -7.72 -22.22 38.94
CA MET A 35 -6.26 -22.35 38.84
C MET A 35 -5.54 -21.03 38.53
N SER A 36 -6.28 -19.94 38.30
CA SER A 36 -5.66 -18.64 38.06
C SER A 36 -5.32 -17.95 39.39
N HIS A 37 -4.10 -17.41 39.52
CA HIS A 37 -3.63 -16.68 40.70
C HIS A 37 -4.45 -15.42 41.08
N LYS A 38 -5.51 -15.08 40.34
CA LYS A 38 -6.35 -13.89 40.57
C LYS A 38 -7.69 -14.34 41.14
N ILE A 39 -7.82 -14.31 42.47
CA ILE A 39 -9.01 -14.72 43.23
C ILE A 39 -10.28 -13.95 42.78
N ALA A 40 -10.12 -12.71 42.31
CA ALA A 40 -11.21 -11.91 41.73
C ALA A 40 -11.88 -12.53 40.49
N LYS A 41 -11.26 -13.53 39.84
CA LYS A 41 -11.81 -14.23 38.69
C LYS A 41 -12.71 -15.42 39.07
N ILE A 42 -12.68 -15.86 40.32
CA ILE A 42 -13.46 -17.01 40.82
C ILE A 42 -14.96 -16.64 40.88
N ASN A 43 -15.27 -15.38 41.22
CA ASN A 43 -16.64 -14.85 41.29
C ASN A 43 -16.99 -13.93 40.10
N ALA A 44 -16.17 -13.92 39.05
CA ALA A 44 -16.44 -13.09 37.87
C ALA A 44 -17.57 -13.73 37.03
N LYS A 45 -18.63 -12.96 36.77
CA LYS A 45 -19.73 -13.39 35.89
C LYS A 45 -19.13 -13.84 34.54
N PRO A 46 -19.51 -15.01 34.01
CA PRO A 46 -18.98 -15.49 32.73
C PRO A 46 -19.16 -14.42 31.65
N PRO A 47 -18.23 -14.33 30.68
CA PRO A 47 -18.37 -13.38 29.58
C PRO A 47 -19.73 -13.59 28.92
N ALA A 48 -20.45 -12.50 28.68
CA ALA A 48 -21.77 -12.56 28.07
C ALA A 48 -21.69 -13.37 26.77
N PRO A 49 -22.69 -14.23 26.48
CA PRO A 49 -22.75 -14.90 25.19
C PRO A 49 -22.70 -13.84 24.09
N ARG A 50 -21.94 -14.14 23.01
CA ARG A 50 -21.82 -13.26 21.84
C ARG A 50 -23.20 -12.78 21.42
N THR A 51 -23.32 -11.48 21.16
CA THR A 51 -24.59 -10.90 20.74
C THR A 51 -25.03 -11.51 19.41
N GLU A 52 -26.34 -11.56 19.13
CA GLU A 52 -26.84 -12.09 17.86
C GLU A 52 -26.27 -11.35 16.65
N ALA A 53 -25.97 -10.06 16.80
CA ALA A 53 -25.30 -9.25 15.79
C ALA A 53 -23.87 -9.73 15.50
N GLU A 54 -23.06 -9.98 16.54
CA GLU A 54 -21.70 -10.53 16.39
C GLU A 54 -21.71 -11.95 15.78
N ARG A 55 -22.72 -12.76 16.08
CA ARG A 55 -22.89 -14.07 15.45
C ARG A 55 -23.22 -13.97 13.96
N ARG A 56 -24.09 -13.04 13.56
CA ARG A 56 -24.43 -12.80 12.15
C ARG A 56 -23.22 -12.26 11.38
N GLU A 57 -22.47 -11.33 11.94
CA GLU A 57 -21.23 -10.83 11.33
C GLU A 57 -20.19 -11.94 11.14
N GLU A 58 -20.01 -12.82 12.13
CA GLU A 58 -19.10 -13.99 11.98
C GLU A 58 -19.58 -14.98 10.91
N GLU A 59 -20.88 -15.16 10.74
CA GLU A 59 -21.42 -16.02 9.69
C GLU A 59 -21.25 -15.41 8.30
N ASP A 60 -21.45 -14.10 8.17
CA ASP A 60 -21.24 -13.37 6.92
C ASP A 60 -19.76 -13.35 6.54
N ASP A 61 -18.86 -13.15 7.50
CA ASP A 61 -17.41 -13.22 7.27
C ASP A 61 -17.00 -14.64 6.86
N ARG A 62 -17.57 -15.68 7.47
CA ARG A 62 -17.35 -17.08 7.03
C ARG A 62 -17.87 -17.34 5.62
N ARG A 63 -18.99 -16.74 5.21
CA ARG A 63 -19.51 -16.85 3.84
C ARG A 63 -18.58 -16.16 2.86
N ARG A 64 -18.17 -14.93 3.15
CA ARG A 64 -17.20 -14.16 2.35
C ARG A 64 -15.86 -14.91 2.21
N ASP A 65 -15.38 -15.53 3.29
CA ASP A 65 -14.16 -16.33 3.26
C ASP A 65 -14.29 -17.58 2.38
N ARG A 66 -15.47 -18.22 2.36
CA ARG A 66 -15.75 -19.36 1.46
C ARG A 66 -15.77 -18.92 0.00
N GLU A 67 -16.51 -17.85 -0.30
CA GLU A 67 -16.58 -17.27 -1.64
C GLU A 67 -15.19 -16.84 -2.13
N LEU A 68 -14.39 -16.21 -1.26
CA LEU A 68 -13.02 -15.83 -1.58
C LEU A 68 -12.14 -17.05 -1.87
N ARG A 69 -12.28 -18.15 -1.12
CA ARG A 69 -11.54 -19.40 -1.37
C ARG A 69 -11.93 -20.00 -2.72
N GLU A 70 -13.22 -20.09 -3.02
CA GLU A 70 -13.71 -20.60 -4.31
C GLU A 70 -13.18 -19.78 -5.48
N LEU A 71 -13.18 -18.45 -5.36
CA LEU A 71 -12.60 -17.56 -6.38
C LEU A 71 -11.10 -17.74 -6.55
N LEU A 72 -10.35 -17.91 -5.45
CA LEU A 72 -8.91 -18.14 -5.49
C LEU A 72 -8.58 -19.50 -6.11
N GLU A 73 -9.34 -20.55 -5.76
CA GLU A 73 -9.20 -21.89 -6.35
C GLU A 73 -9.53 -21.87 -7.84
N GLY A 74 -10.63 -21.24 -8.24
CA GLY A 74 -11.01 -21.07 -9.64
C GLY A 74 -9.95 -20.32 -10.44
N ARG A 75 -9.37 -19.25 -9.89
CA ARG A 75 -8.24 -18.54 -10.51
C ARG A 75 -7.04 -19.47 -10.71
N VAL A 76 -6.68 -20.28 -9.72
CA VAL A 76 -5.57 -21.23 -9.82
C VAL A 76 -5.84 -22.28 -10.91
N MET A 77 -7.08 -22.77 -11.04
CA MET A 77 -7.44 -23.72 -12.10
C MET A 77 -7.33 -23.09 -13.50
N ILE A 78 -7.84 -21.87 -13.67
CA ILE A 78 -7.73 -21.13 -14.94
C ILE A 78 -6.27 -20.88 -15.29
N GLU A 79 -5.44 -20.47 -14.32
CA GLU A 79 -4.01 -20.27 -14.53
C GLU A 79 -3.31 -21.56 -14.96
N LYS A 80 -3.62 -22.71 -14.33
CA LYS A 80 -3.04 -24.01 -14.71
C LYS A 80 -3.47 -24.46 -16.10
N LEU A 81 -4.75 -24.29 -16.45
CA LEU A 81 -5.25 -24.57 -17.80
C LEU A 81 -4.55 -23.71 -18.84
N HIS A 82 -4.39 -22.42 -18.55
CA HIS A 82 -3.68 -21.50 -19.44
C HIS A 82 -2.20 -21.91 -19.59
N GLU A 83 -1.52 -22.22 -18.49
CA GLU A 83 -0.12 -22.69 -18.51
C GLU A 83 0.04 -24.01 -19.29
N ALA A 84 -0.94 -24.91 -19.23
CA ALA A 84 -0.94 -26.18 -19.99
C ALA A 84 -1.10 -25.96 -21.50
N GLN A 85 -1.90 -24.99 -21.92
CA GLN A 85 -2.11 -24.63 -23.33
C GLN A 85 -0.93 -23.88 -23.95
N LEU A 86 -0.17 -23.12 -23.14
CA LEU A 86 0.97 -22.36 -23.61
C LEU A 86 2.18 -23.26 -23.92
N SER A 87 2.84 -22.99 -25.05
CA SER A 87 4.10 -23.62 -25.43
C SER A 87 5.23 -23.25 -24.46
N GLY A 88 6.31 -24.03 -24.39
CA GLY A 88 7.39 -23.81 -23.41
C GLY A 88 7.96 -22.38 -23.39
N ARG A 89 8.17 -21.77 -24.57
CA ARG A 89 8.66 -20.38 -24.67
C ARG A 89 7.63 -19.36 -24.21
N GLU A 90 6.35 -19.57 -24.51
CA GLU A 90 5.26 -18.69 -24.08
C GLU A 90 4.98 -18.83 -22.59
N ARG A 91 5.05 -20.05 -22.05
CA ARG A 91 4.96 -20.34 -20.63
C ARG A 91 6.03 -19.60 -19.84
N HIS A 92 7.27 -19.55 -20.33
CA HIS A 92 8.33 -18.74 -19.73
C HIS A 92 8.02 -17.23 -19.73
N LYS A 93 7.47 -16.69 -20.83
CA LYS A 93 7.06 -15.28 -20.90
C LYS A 93 5.91 -14.98 -19.93
N HIS A 94 4.87 -15.81 -19.92
CA HIS A 94 3.73 -15.70 -19.02
C HIS A 94 4.18 -15.73 -17.55
N ASN A 95 5.06 -16.67 -17.19
CA ASN A 95 5.60 -16.75 -15.83
C ASN A 95 6.43 -15.50 -15.48
N ALA A 96 7.26 -14.99 -16.41
CA ALA A 96 8.00 -13.76 -16.18
C ALA A 96 7.06 -12.53 -15.99
N GLU A 97 5.98 -12.45 -16.76
CA GLU A 97 4.95 -11.41 -16.60
C GLU A 97 4.19 -11.54 -15.28
N LYS A 98 3.85 -12.78 -14.87
CA LYS A 98 3.22 -13.06 -13.57
C LYS A 98 4.12 -12.60 -12.43
N LEU A 99 5.42 -12.91 -12.49
CA LEU A 99 6.40 -12.43 -11.50
C LEU A 99 6.53 -10.90 -11.52
N ALA A 100 6.48 -10.28 -12.71
CA ALA A 100 6.47 -8.82 -12.83
C ALA A 100 5.23 -8.19 -12.17
N ARG A 101 4.04 -8.78 -12.37
CA ARG A 101 2.77 -8.35 -11.76
C ARG A 101 2.82 -8.50 -10.23
N LEU A 102 3.47 -9.54 -9.72
CA LEU A 102 3.69 -9.76 -8.29
C LEU A 102 4.76 -8.82 -7.69
N GLY A 103 5.36 -7.94 -8.49
CA GLY A 103 6.29 -6.90 -8.02
C GLY A 103 7.77 -7.25 -8.16
N MET A 104 8.12 -8.38 -8.78
CA MET A 104 9.52 -8.66 -9.11
C MET A 104 10.00 -7.72 -10.20
N LYS A 105 11.13 -7.05 -9.95
CA LYS A 105 11.80 -6.23 -10.97
C LYS A 105 12.44 -7.15 -12.00
N VAL A 106 11.74 -7.38 -13.12
CA VAL A 106 12.29 -8.16 -14.23
C VAL A 106 13.50 -7.43 -14.81
N LYS A 107 14.67 -8.04 -14.71
CA LYS A 107 15.90 -7.56 -15.36
C LYS A 107 15.78 -7.84 -16.87
N THR A 108 15.06 -6.98 -17.58
CA THR A 108 14.82 -7.15 -19.03
C THR A 108 16.02 -6.75 -19.89
N LYS A 109 16.99 -6.03 -19.33
CA LYS A 109 18.15 -5.53 -20.08
C LYS A 109 19.30 -6.51 -19.94
N LEU A 110 19.46 -7.35 -20.96
CA LEU A 110 20.72 -8.08 -21.18
C LEU A 110 21.83 -7.04 -21.40
N LYS A 111 23.02 -7.29 -20.86
CA LYS A 111 24.18 -6.42 -21.08
C LYS A 111 24.59 -6.57 -22.55
N MET A 112 24.25 -5.58 -23.36
CA MET A 112 24.60 -5.53 -24.78
C MET A 112 25.75 -4.54 -25.01
N PRO A 113 26.63 -4.79 -25.99
CA PRO A 113 27.62 -3.79 -26.40
C PRO A 113 26.91 -2.55 -26.96
N ALA A 114 27.53 -1.38 -26.77
CA ALA A 114 26.91 -0.08 -27.09
C ALA A 114 26.45 0.02 -28.55
N ASN A 115 27.29 -0.43 -29.50
CA ASN A 115 26.98 -0.39 -30.93
C ASN A 115 25.71 -1.20 -31.26
N ALA A 116 25.60 -2.42 -30.73
CA ALA A 116 24.42 -3.27 -30.92
C ALA A 116 23.18 -2.69 -30.24
N TYR A 117 23.35 -2.07 -29.06
CA TYR A 117 22.26 -1.39 -28.38
C TYR A 117 21.70 -0.24 -29.23
N PHE A 118 22.54 0.68 -29.70
CA PHE A 118 22.10 1.80 -30.52
C PHE A 118 21.53 1.36 -31.87
N ALA A 119 22.11 0.34 -32.51
CA ALA A 119 21.53 -0.26 -33.71
C ALA A 119 20.12 -0.82 -33.44
N SER A 120 19.94 -1.56 -32.33
CA SER A 120 18.62 -2.09 -31.98
C SER A 120 17.57 -1.01 -31.71
N VAL A 121 17.98 0.10 -31.08
CA VAL A 121 17.10 1.26 -30.80
C VAL A 121 16.71 1.96 -32.09
N ARG A 122 17.66 2.19 -33.01
CA ARG A 122 17.39 2.76 -34.34
C ARG A 122 16.43 1.88 -35.14
N ASN A 123 16.69 0.57 -35.21
CA ASN A 123 15.83 -0.37 -35.93
C ASN A 123 14.40 -0.41 -35.37
N ARG A 124 14.23 -0.31 -34.05
CA ARG A 124 12.89 -0.20 -33.43
C ARG A 124 12.19 1.09 -33.82
N ALA A 125 12.90 2.22 -33.79
CA ALA A 125 12.35 3.51 -34.19
C ALA A 125 11.96 3.54 -35.68
N GLU A 126 12.76 2.90 -36.56
CA GLU A 126 12.43 2.77 -37.98
C GLU A 126 11.19 1.92 -38.20
N LYS A 127 11.04 0.79 -37.50
CA LYS A 127 9.83 -0.04 -37.56
C LYS A 127 8.59 0.75 -37.15
N VAL A 128 8.66 1.51 -36.07
CA VAL A 128 7.56 2.40 -35.63
C VAL A 128 7.22 3.41 -36.72
N ARG A 129 8.22 4.05 -37.33
CA ARG A 129 7.98 5.04 -38.39
C ARG A 129 7.33 4.40 -39.62
N ARG A 130 7.79 3.23 -40.04
CA ARG A 130 7.22 2.48 -41.16
C ARG A 130 5.79 2.07 -40.88
N GLU A 131 5.52 1.45 -39.73
CA GLU A 131 4.18 0.98 -39.38
C GLU A 131 3.18 2.15 -39.20
N VAL A 132 3.63 3.27 -38.64
CA VAL A 132 2.82 4.50 -38.57
C VAL A 132 2.57 5.05 -39.97
N GLN A 133 3.54 4.99 -40.88
CA GLN A 133 3.36 5.43 -42.26
C GLN A 133 2.41 4.50 -43.03
N ASP A 134 2.58 3.18 -42.94
CA ASP A 134 1.67 2.20 -43.54
C ASP A 134 0.24 2.40 -43.04
N ALA A 135 0.05 2.69 -41.75
CA ALA A 135 -1.27 3.00 -41.19
C ALA A 135 -1.86 4.32 -41.71
N LYS A 136 -1.02 5.33 -42.00
CA LYS A 136 -1.46 6.57 -42.65
C LYS A 136 -1.87 6.31 -44.09
N ASP A 137 -1.05 5.57 -44.83
CA ASP A 137 -1.27 5.28 -46.24
C ASP A 137 -2.55 4.44 -46.43
N ARG A 138 -2.87 3.59 -45.45
CA ARG A 138 -4.15 2.85 -45.37
C ARG A 138 -5.33 3.67 -44.83
N GLY A 139 -5.12 4.91 -44.38
CA GLY A 139 -6.16 5.78 -43.82
C GLY A 139 -6.71 5.34 -42.46
N VAL A 140 -6.09 4.38 -41.77
CA VAL A 140 -6.56 3.83 -40.48
C VAL A 140 -5.85 4.44 -39.27
N LEU A 141 -4.87 5.33 -39.49
CA LEU A 141 -4.09 5.90 -38.39
C LEU A 141 -4.96 6.74 -37.44
N SER A 142 -5.20 6.22 -36.24
CA SER A 142 -5.73 6.99 -35.11
C SER A 142 -4.60 7.37 -34.13
N PRO A 143 -4.78 8.46 -33.33
CA PRO A 143 -3.82 8.81 -32.27
C PRO A 143 -3.63 7.70 -31.24
N ALA A 144 -4.68 6.92 -30.96
CA ALA A 144 -4.62 5.76 -30.07
C ALA A 144 -3.76 4.64 -30.68
N MET A 145 -3.92 4.37 -31.98
CA MET A 145 -3.12 3.36 -32.69
C MET A 145 -1.66 3.77 -32.81
N LYS A 146 -1.37 5.05 -33.05
CA LYS A 146 0.01 5.55 -33.01
C LYS A 146 0.67 5.26 -31.66
N ARG A 147 -0.04 5.50 -30.55
CA ARG A 147 0.46 5.20 -29.20
C ARG A 147 0.63 3.71 -28.97
N SER A 148 -0.26 2.86 -29.46
CA SER A 148 -0.12 1.40 -29.30
C SER A 148 1.10 0.87 -30.06
N ILE A 149 1.34 1.35 -31.28
CA ILE A 149 2.52 1.01 -32.09
C ILE A 149 3.80 1.47 -31.36
N GLU A 150 3.83 2.70 -30.85
CA GLU A 150 4.96 3.22 -30.09
C GLU A 150 5.25 2.36 -28.83
N VAL A 151 4.21 2.02 -28.06
CA VAL A 151 4.35 1.21 -26.84
C VAL A 151 4.80 -0.21 -27.15
N ALA A 152 4.33 -0.81 -28.25
CA ALA A 152 4.70 -2.16 -28.65
C ALA A 152 6.19 -2.29 -28.96
N HIS A 153 6.79 -1.32 -29.66
CA HIS A 153 8.18 -1.40 -30.11
C HIS A 153 9.19 -0.68 -29.20
N LEU A 154 8.83 0.48 -28.66
CA LEU A 154 9.72 1.30 -27.83
C LEU A 154 9.52 1.03 -26.32
N GLY A 155 8.43 0.33 -25.98
CA GLY A 155 8.01 0.13 -24.60
C GLY A 155 7.27 1.35 -24.05
N LYS A 156 6.76 1.21 -22.82
CA LYS A 156 6.09 2.32 -22.14
C LYS A 156 7.10 3.46 -21.91
N PRO A 157 6.75 4.73 -22.20
CA PRO A 157 7.61 5.85 -21.86
C PRO A 157 7.90 5.78 -20.37
N SER A 158 9.18 5.87 -19.98
CA SER A 158 9.54 5.72 -18.59
C SER A 158 8.82 6.77 -17.75
N ASP A 159 8.04 6.34 -16.76
CA ASP A 159 7.55 7.20 -15.68
C ASP A 159 8.66 7.58 -14.70
N ASP A 160 9.91 7.61 -15.16
CA ASP A 160 11.03 8.05 -14.33
C ASP A 160 10.80 9.52 -13.97
N PRO A 161 10.52 9.83 -12.70
CA PRO A 161 10.27 11.21 -12.27
C PRO A 161 11.47 12.10 -12.59
N ARG A 162 12.69 11.55 -12.69
CA ARG A 162 13.90 12.31 -13.04
C ARG A 162 13.86 12.86 -14.46
N ARG A 163 13.21 12.18 -15.41
CA ARG A 163 13.03 12.69 -16.78
C ARG A 163 11.92 13.73 -16.84
N ARG A 164 10.82 13.53 -16.11
CA ARG A 164 9.70 14.48 -16.05
C ARG A 164 10.05 15.77 -15.31
N HIS A 165 10.96 15.73 -14.34
CA HIS A 165 11.38 16.90 -13.57
C HIS A 165 12.57 17.68 -14.16
N ARG A 166 13.08 17.29 -15.32
CA ARG A 166 13.93 18.19 -16.12
C ARG A 166 13.06 19.28 -16.71
N ARG A 167 12.66 20.23 -15.85
CA ARG A 167 12.18 21.54 -16.32
C ARG A 167 13.28 22.07 -17.22
N ALA A 168 12.90 22.60 -18.39
CA ALA A 168 13.84 23.25 -19.29
C ALA A 168 14.69 24.21 -18.46
N ASP A 169 16.01 24.04 -18.59
CA ASP A 169 16.96 24.93 -17.93
C ASP A 169 16.62 26.36 -18.36
N ARG A 170 16.41 27.25 -17.40
CA ARG A 170 15.99 28.63 -17.68
C ARG A 170 17.15 29.50 -18.15
N GLY A 171 18.33 28.89 -18.34
CA GLY A 171 19.56 29.60 -18.66
C GLY A 171 20.06 30.37 -17.45
N PRO A 172 21.15 31.14 -17.61
CA PRO A 172 21.63 32.04 -16.57
C PRO A 172 20.54 33.08 -16.25
N ASP A 173 20.26 33.27 -14.95
CA ASP A 173 19.28 34.26 -14.49
C ASP A 173 19.71 35.67 -14.93
N ALA A 174 18.90 36.32 -15.80
CA ALA A 174 19.17 37.62 -16.42
C ALA A 174 19.06 38.83 -15.47
N GLY A 175 19.27 38.63 -14.16
CA GLY A 175 19.23 39.71 -13.17
C GLY A 175 17.82 40.22 -12.84
N PRO A 176 17.71 41.46 -12.30
CA PRO A 176 16.45 41.99 -11.81
C PRO A 176 15.57 42.50 -12.95
N GLY A 177 14.71 41.62 -13.45
CA GLY A 177 13.69 41.96 -14.43
C GLY A 177 13.05 40.72 -15.02
N ARG A 178 12.01 40.92 -15.83
CA ARG A 178 11.42 39.85 -16.63
C ARG A 178 11.71 40.15 -18.09
N PHE A 179 12.49 39.31 -18.75
CA PHE A 179 12.66 39.39 -20.19
C PHE A 179 11.45 38.73 -20.85
N LYS A 180 10.68 39.49 -21.63
CA LYS A 180 9.53 38.98 -22.37
C LYS A 180 9.55 39.61 -23.76
N ASP A 181 9.38 38.80 -24.80
CA ASP A 181 9.25 39.27 -26.19
C ASP A 181 10.42 40.18 -26.66
N GLY A 182 11.65 39.90 -26.20
CA GLY A 182 12.84 40.69 -26.54
C GLY A 182 13.06 41.95 -25.71
N VAL A 183 12.15 42.26 -24.77
CA VAL A 183 12.18 43.47 -23.96
C VAL A 183 12.38 43.13 -22.48
N LEU A 184 13.28 43.87 -21.82
CA LEU A 184 13.51 43.76 -20.37
C LEU A 184 12.48 44.60 -19.61
N HIS A 185 11.54 43.94 -18.94
CA HIS A 185 10.59 44.60 -18.05
C HIS A 185 11.18 44.73 -16.63
N ILE A 186 11.41 45.96 -16.20
CA ILE A 186 11.88 46.29 -14.85
C ILE A 186 10.72 46.94 -14.08
N SER A 187 10.45 46.49 -12.85
CA SER A 187 9.40 47.11 -12.04
C SER A 187 9.82 48.49 -11.54
N LYS A 188 8.88 49.44 -11.48
CA LYS A 188 9.14 50.79 -10.95
C LYS A 188 9.77 50.75 -9.56
N SER A 189 9.31 49.84 -8.69
CA SER A 189 9.90 49.61 -7.37
C SER A 189 11.37 49.21 -7.38
N HIS A 190 11.84 48.54 -8.44
CA HIS A 190 13.25 48.19 -8.59
C HIS A 190 14.06 49.39 -9.09
N ILE A 191 13.52 50.16 -10.03
CA ILE A 191 14.09 51.43 -10.49
C ILE A 191 14.22 52.41 -9.31
N ASP A 192 13.17 52.55 -8.49
CA ASP A 192 13.16 53.39 -7.30
C ASP A 192 14.19 52.91 -6.26
N ARG A 193 14.37 51.60 -6.11
CA ARG A 193 15.38 51.04 -5.19
C ARG A 193 16.80 51.33 -5.66
N VAL A 194 17.07 51.14 -6.95
CA VAL A 194 18.40 51.39 -7.54
C VAL A 194 18.70 52.89 -7.55
N SER A 195 17.73 53.74 -7.90
CA SER A 195 17.89 55.20 -7.88
C SER A 195 18.10 55.73 -6.47
N ARG A 196 17.34 55.25 -5.47
CA ARG A 196 17.58 55.59 -4.06
C ARG A 196 18.95 55.12 -3.57
N ALA A 197 19.36 53.92 -3.96
CA ALA A 197 20.68 53.38 -3.64
C ALA A 197 21.82 54.16 -4.33
N ALA A 198 21.57 54.73 -5.51
CA ALA A 198 22.50 55.57 -6.23
C ALA A 198 22.57 57.01 -5.66
N SER A 199 21.46 57.55 -5.15
CA SER A 199 21.41 58.89 -4.55
C SER A 199 21.88 58.92 -3.09
N SER A 200 21.80 57.80 -2.36
CA SER A 200 22.42 57.67 -1.05
C SER A 200 23.86 57.22 -1.22
N GLY A 201 24.81 58.17 -1.28
CA GLY A 201 26.24 57.88 -1.31
C GLY A 201 26.62 56.84 -0.25
N ALA A 202 27.14 55.71 -0.71
CA ALA A 202 27.84 54.64 0.02
C ALA A 202 27.53 54.48 1.53
N SER A 203 26.78 53.43 1.87
CA SER A 203 27.15 52.65 3.06
C SER A 203 27.28 51.19 2.66
N SER A 204 28.51 50.81 2.32
CA SER A 204 29.00 49.44 2.42
C SER A 204 28.96 48.98 3.88
N ARG A 205 27.76 48.70 4.40
CA ARG A 205 27.64 47.70 5.45
C ARG A 205 27.38 46.39 4.75
N ILE A 206 28.44 45.60 4.69
CA ILE A 206 28.41 44.13 4.75
C ILE A 206 27.53 43.79 5.96
N GLY A 207 26.21 43.81 5.72
CA GLY A 207 25.22 43.27 6.61
C GLY A 207 25.34 41.77 6.47
N LYS A 208 26.21 41.20 7.31
CA LYS A 208 26.20 39.79 7.69
C LYS A 208 24.73 39.37 7.70
N LYS A 209 24.33 38.60 6.71
CA LYS A 209 22.98 38.03 6.62
C LYS A 209 22.85 37.17 7.86
N GLN A 210 22.34 37.75 8.95
CA GLN A 210 21.71 37.00 10.01
C GLN A 210 20.68 36.15 9.28
N GLN A 211 21.01 34.87 9.17
CA GLN A 211 20.03 33.84 8.90
C GLN A 211 18.98 34.03 9.98
N GLN A 212 17.88 34.71 9.65
CA GLN A 212 16.66 34.44 10.37
C GLN A 212 16.35 32.97 10.10
N PRO A 213 16.30 32.10 11.13
CA PRO A 213 15.68 30.81 10.94
C PRO A 213 14.26 31.10 10.48
N LYS A 214 13.91 30.62 9.29
CA LYS A 214 12.54 30.62 8.80
C LYS A 214 11.65 30.13 9.94
N SER A 215 10.86 31.05 10.48
CA SER A 215 9.78 30.75 11.39
C SER A 215 8.93 29.65 10.75
N GLY A 216 8.97 28.48 11.39
CA GLY A 216 7.94 27.46 11.35
C GLY A 216 7.32 27.17 10.00
N LYS A 217 7.91 26.21 9.28
CA LYS A 217 7.11 25.14 8.67
C LYS A 217 6.09 24.71 9.74
N LYS A 218 4.80 25.01 9.59
CA LYS A 218 3.76 24.36 10.40
C LYS A 218 3.99 22.84 10.24
N PRO A 219 4.30 22.08 11.31
CA PRO A 219 4.27 20.64 11.18
C PRO A 219 2.82 20.28 10.85
N LYS A 220 2.62 19.53 9.76
CA LYS A 220 1.37 18.81 9.56
C LYS A 220 1.14 18.00 10.83
N ALA A 221 0.07 18.32 11.56
CA ALA A 221 -0.35 17.57 12.71
C ALA A 221 -0.43 16.09 12.33
N LYS A 222 0.36 15.25 12.98
CA LYS A 222 0.15 13.81 12.94
C LYS A 222 -1.26 13.55 13.49
N PRO A 223 -2.07 12.67 12.86
CA PRO A 223 -3.35 12.27 13.45
C PRO A 223 -3.10 11.71 14.85
N LYS A 224 -3.85 12.23 15.84
CA LYS A 224 -3.77 11.77 17.23
C LYS A 224 -4.08 10.27 17.28
N PRO A 225 -3.31 9.44 18.02
CA PRO A 225 -3.74 8.07 18.28
C PRO A 225 -5.05 8.11 19.07
N LYS A 226 -6.04 7.32 18.62
CA LYS A 226 -7.34 7.19 19.28
C LYS A 226 -7.13 6.83 20.77
N PRO A 227 -7.89 7.44 21.70
CA PRO A 227 -7.77 7.11 23.12
C PRO A 227 -8.11 5.64 23.33
N LYS A 228 -7.21 4.90 24.00
CA LYS A 228 -7.51 3.54 24.46
C LYS A 228 -8.70 3.61 25.41
N PRO A 229 -9.70 2.72 25.28
CA PRO A 229 -10.81 2.67 26.23
C PRO A 229 -10.27 2.40 27.63
N LYS A 230 -10.61 3.27 28.59
CA LYS A 230 -10.30 3.04 30.00
C LYS A 230 -11.03 1.77 30.46
N PRO A 231 -10.39 0.88 31.25
CA PRO A 231 -11.09 -0.21 31.90
C PRO A 231 -12.14 0.39 32.85
N LYS A 232 -13.41 0.02 32.65
CA LYS A 232 -14.47 0.30 33.61
C LYS A 232 -14.20 -0.56 34.85
N GLY A 233 -13.51 0.03 35.82
CA GLY A 233 -13.36 -0.49 37.16
C GLY A 233 -14.11 0.38 38.16
N SER A 234 -15.07 -0.24 38.83
CA SER A 234 -15.57 0.00 40.20
C SER A 234 -15.90 1.43 40.65
N ARG A 235 -17.19 1.62 40.95
CA ARG A 235 -17.81 2.33 42.08
C ARG A 235 -19.31 1.97 41.95
N ARG A 236 -20.05 1.51 42.93
CA ARG A 236 -19.89 1.32 44.37
C ARG A 236 -20.91 0.25 44.76
#